data_AF-A0A327NUY5-F1
#
_entry.id   AF-A0A327NUY5-F1
#
_cell.length_a   1.000
_cell.length_b   1.000
_cell.length_c   1.000
_cell.angle_alpha   90.00
_cell.angle_beta   90.00
_cell.angle_gamma   90.00
#
_symmetry.space_group_name_H-M   'P 1'
#
loop_
_entity.id
_entity.type
_entity.pdbx_description
1 polymer ?
#
loop_
_entity_poly.entity_id
_entity_poly.type
_entity_poly.pdbx_seq_one_letter_code
_entity_poly.pdbx_strand_id
1 'polypeptide(L)'
;MIKYLFLHVLLSVVFFMFWMSNTNLPGGEVGMAPILFGCLLLVQLIIGIILSLIFSKKLTTANSLLIGMIIYLAIYELIPLFMGSEPSLLGIFDSEPSGETNRAFSLIPFVSGIITLRIIGIRENKRSE
;
A
#
# COMPACT_ATOMS: atom_id res chain seq x y z
N MET A 1 -7.58 -11.86 6.86
CA MET A 1 -6.68 -11.16 5.93
C MET A 1 -7.40 -10.13 5.07
N ILE A 2 -8.40 -10.51 4.25
CA ILE A 2 -9.14 -9.60 3.34
C ILE A 2 -9.54 -8.24 3.97
N LYS A 3 -10.16 -8.25 5.15
CA LYS A 3 -10.52 -6.99 5.86
C LYS A 3 -9.35 -6.03 6.08
N TYR A 4 -8.14 -6.56 6.31
CA TYR A 4 -6.93 -5.76 6.50
C TYR A 4 -6.36 -5.26 5.17
N LEU A 5 -6.56 -5.99 4.07
CA LEU A 5 -6.27 -5.50 2.72
C LEU A 5 -7.11 -4.27 2.39
N PHE A 6 -8.43 -4.34 2.64
CA PHE A 6 -9.32 -3.19 2.45
C PHE A 6 -8.98 -2.02 3.37
N LEU A 7 -8.59 -2.29 4.63
CA LEU A 7 -8.13 -1.26 5.55
C LEU A 7 -6.87 -0.55 5.02
N HIS A 8 -5.89 -1.32 4.53
CA HIS A 8 -4.66 -0.78 3.94
C HIS A 8 -4.95 0.11 2.73
N VAL A 9 -5.78 -0.36 1.80
CA VAL A 9 -6.19 0.41 0.62
C VAL A 9 -6.93 1.68 1.03
N LEU A 10 -7.87 1.59 1.97
CA LEU A 10 -8.63 2.74 2.45
C LEU A 10 -7.71 3.80 3.07
N LEU A 11 -6.79 3.39 3.96
CA LEU A 11 -5.80 4.30 4.55
C LEU A 11 -4.92 4.94 3.49
N SER A 12 -4.47 4.15 2.51
CA SER A 12 -3.63 4.63 1.41
C SER A 12 -4.36 5.70 0.59
N VAL A 13 -5.63 5.48 0.26
CA VAL A 13 -6.46 6.46 -0.46
C VAL A 13 -6.67 7.73 0.38
N VAL A 14 -6.99 7.60 1.67
CA VAL A 14 -7.22 8.76 2.55
C VAL A 14 -5.97 9.62 2.68
N PHE A 15 -4.83 9.01 2.95
CA PHE A 15 -3.55 9.73 3.04
C PHE A 15 -3.13 10.32 1.70
N PHE A 16 -3.37 9.61 0.59
CA PHE A 16 -3.10 10.12 -0.74
C PHE A 16 -3.94 11.35 -1.07
N MET A 17 -5.24 11.33 -0.78
CA MET A 17 -6.11 12.49 -0.97
C MET A 17 -5.72 13.66 -0.07
N PHE A 18 -5.28 13.38 1.17
CA PHE A 18 -4.76 14.43 2.05
C PHE A 18 -3.45 15.04 1.53
N TRP A 19 -2.55 14.24 0.97
CA TRP A 19 -1.35 14.77 0.32
C TRP A 19 -1.71 15.59 -0.93
N MET A 20 -2.62 15.09 -1.76
CA MET A 20 -3.13 15.79 -2.96
C MET A 20 -3.75 17.15 -2.65
N SER A 21 -4.36 17.35 -1.48
CA SER A 21 -4.90 18.66 -1.10
C SER A 21 -3.83 19.67 -0.65
N ASN A 22 -2.59 19.21 -0.43
CA ASN A 22 -1.49 20.02 0.09
C ASN A 22 -0.28 20.07 -0.87
N THR A 23 -0.36 19.43 -2.03
CA THR A 23 0.72 19.39 -3.01
C THR A 23 0.75 20.63 -3.91
N ASN A 24 1.92 20.95 -4.46
CA ASN A 24 2.12 22.04 -5.43
C ASN A 24 2.31 21.52 -6.86
N LEU A 25 1.84 20.30 -7.15
CA LEU A 25 1.96 19.70 -8.47
C LEU A 25 1.31 20.55 -9.57
N PRO A 26 1.90 20.58 -10.78
CA PRO A 26 1.28 21.24 -11.92
C PRO A 26 -0.04 20.55 -12.30
N GLY A 27 -1.02 21.31 -12.81
CA GLY A 27 -2.40 20.86 -12.96
C GLY A 27 -2.61 19.58 -13.78
N GLY A 28 -1.72 19.26 -14.72
CA GLY A 28 -1.76 17.99 -15.46
C GLY A 28 -1.43 16.78 -14.56
N GLU A 29 -0.42 16.90 -13.70
CA GLU A 29 -0.03 15.85 -12.75
C GLU A 29 -1.07 15.67 -11.65
N VAL A 30 -1.72 16.76 -11.22
CA VAL A 30 -2.80 16.73 -10.22
C VAL A 30 -3.97 15.85 -10.69
N GLY A 31 -4.29 15.86 -11.99
CA GLY A 31 -5.34 15.03 -12.56
C GLY A 31 -4.92 13.56 -12.77
N MET A 32 -3.66 13.32 -13.12
CA MET A 32 -3.16 11.98 -13.45
C MET A 32 -2.76 11.16 -12.22
N ALA A 33 -2.18 11.79 -11.20
CA ALA A 33 -1.64 11.09 -10.03
C ALA A 33 -2.70 10.24 -9.30
N PRO A 34 -3.93 10.71 -9.03
CA PRO A 34 -4.97 9.88 -8.41
C PRO A 34 -5.37 8.66 -9.24
N ILE A 35 -5.41 8.80 -10.57
CA ILE A 35 -5.77 7.71 -11.48
C ILE A 35 -4.69 6.63 -11.42
N LEU A 36 -3.42 7.03 -11.55
CA LEU A 36 -2.30 6.09 -11.54
C LEU A 36 -2.16 5.39 -10.18
N PHE A 37 -2.26 6.15 -9.09
CA PHE A 37 -2.24 5.59 -7.74
C PHE A 37 -3.39 4.61 -7.49
N GLY A 38 -4.60 4.95 -7.94
CA GLY A 38 -5.77 4.07 -7.87
C GLY A 38 -5.57 2.76 -8.65
N CYS A 39 -5.00 2.83 -9.85
CA CYS A 39 -4.66 1.64 -10.65
C CYS A 39 -3.66 0.74 -9.92
N LEU A 40 -2.59 1.30 -9.35
CA LEU A 40 -1.60 0.55 -8.59
C LEU A 40 -2.21 -0.17 -7.38
N LEU A 41 -3.01 0.55 -6.58
CA LEU A 41 -3.71 -0.02 -5.43
C LEU A 41 -4.72 -1.10 -5.83
N LEU A 42 -5.41 -0.93 -6.96
CA LEU A 42 -6.39 -1.90 -7.44
C LEU A 42 -5.71 -3.20 -7.90
N VAL A 43 -4.62 -3.10 -8.66
CA VAL A 43 -3.80 -4.27 -9.04
C VAL A 43 -3.29 -4.97 -7.79
N GLN A 44 -2.73 -4.22 -6.84
CA GLN A 44 -2.26 -4.76 -5.57
C GLN A 44 -3.38 -5.50 -4.83
N LEU A 45 -4.56 -4.86 -4.67
CA LEU A 45 -5.72 -5.42 -3.97
C LEU A 45 -6.21 -6.72 -4.61
N ILE A 46 -6.31 -6.78 -5.94
CA ILE A 46 -6.71 -8.00 -6.66
C ILE A 46 -5.76 -9.15 -6.34
N ILE A 47 -4.45 -8.92 -6.46
CA ILE A 47 -3.43 -9.92 -6.15
C ILE A 47 -3.53 -10.35 -4.68
N GLY A 48 -3.68 -9.38 -3.77
CA GLY A 48 -3.84 -9.64 -2.33
C GLY A 48 -5.07 -10.49 -2.00
N ILE A 49 -6.21 -10.22 -2.65
CA ILE A 49 -7.43 -11.01 -2.47
C ILE A 49 -7.20 -12.45 -2.97
N ILE A 50 -6.63 -12.62 -4.16
CA ILE A 50 -6.33 -13.94 -4.72
C ILE A 50 -5.43 -14.74 -3.76
N LEU A 51 -4.34 -14.14 -3.29
CA LEU A 51 -3.45 -14.77 -2.31
C LEU A 51 -4.18 -15.09 -1.00
N SER A 52 -5.00 -14.17 -0.50
CA SER A 52 -5.78 -14.40 0.72
C SER A 52 -6.77 -15.56 0.57
N LEU A 53 -7.32 -15.79 -0.62
CA LEU A 53 -8.24 -16.89 -0.89
C LEU A 53 -7.47 -18.22 -1.00
N ILE A 54 -6.37 -18.25 -1.76
CA ILE A 54 -5.49 -19.42 -1.92
C ILE A 54 -4.96 -19.89 -0.55
N PHE A 55 -4.52 -18.95 0.29
CA PHE A 55 -3.93 -19.25 1.60
C PHE A 55 -4.92 -19.10 2.76
N SER A 56 -6.22 -19.04 2.49
CA SER A 56 -7.27 -18.81 3.50
C SER A 56 -7.19 -19.76 4.71
N LYS A 57 -6.85 -21.04 4.48
CA LYS A 57 -6.67 -22.05 5.55
C LYS A 57 -5.41 -21.85 6.39
N LYS A 58 -4.40 -21.15 5.86
CA LYS A 58 -3.11 -20.89 6.55
C LYS A 58 -3.06 -19.53 7.25
N LEU A 59 -3.91 -18.58 6.84
CA LEU A 59 -3.94 -17.20 7.34
C LEU A 59 -4.91 -17.02 8.53
N THR A 60 -4.77 -17.88 9.54
CA THR A 60 -5.67 -17.93 10.71
C THR A 60 -5.06 -17.34 11.98
N THR A 61 -3.74 -17.43 12.13
CA THR A 61 -3.01 -16.92 13.32
C THR A 61 -2.50 -15.50 13.11
N ALA A 62 -2.25 -14.76 14.20
CA ALA A 62 -1.67 -13.42 14.15
C ALA A 62 -0.39 -13.35 13.32
N ASN A 63 0.55 -14.27 13.56
CA ASN A 63 1.82 -14.35 12.83
C ASN A 63 1.59 -14.60 11.34
N SER A 64 0.68 -15.50 10.98
CA SER A 64 0.35 -15.77 9.57
C SER A 64 -0.29 -14.56 8.88
N LEU A 65 -1.11 -13.79 9.59
CA LEU A 65 -1.72 -12.56 9.08
C LEU A 65 -0.69 -11.45 8.89
N LEU A 66 0.25 -11.29 9.82
CA LEU A 66 1.36 -10.34 9.71
C LEU A 66 2.27 -10.69 8.53
N ILE A 67 2.69 -11.96 8.42
CA ILE A 67 3.51 -12.43 7.29
C ILE A 67 2.76 -12.21 5.97
N GLY A 68 1.47 -12.56 5.92
CA GLY A 68 0.64 -12.33 4.74
C GLY A 68 0.58 -10.86 4.35
N MET A 69 0.49 -9.93 5.31
CA MET A 69 0.50 -8.49 5.05
C MET A 69 1.87 -8.00 4.59
N ILE A 70 2.96 -8.53 5.13
CA ILE A 70 4.31 -8.19 4.67
C ILE A 70 4.50 -8.62 3.21
N ILE A 71 4.05 -9.83 2.85
CA ILE A 71 4.07 -10.30 1.45
C ILE A 71 3.20 -9.39 0.57
N TYR A 72 2.01 -9.02 1.04
CA TYR A 72 1.12 -8.12 0.33
C TYR A 72 1.73 -6.72 0.08
N LEU A 73 2.47 -6.18 1.05
CA LEU A 73 3.21 -4.92 0.89
C LEU A 73 4.38 -5.09 -0.08
N ALA A 74 5.13 -6.19 0.02
CA ALA A 74 6.22 -6.48 -0.91
C ALA A 74 5.73 -6.58 -2.36
N ILE A 75 4.50 -7.06 -2.60
CA ILE A 75 3.92 -7.11 -3.94
C ILE A 75 3.76 -5.71 -4.52
N TYR A 76 3.33 -4.72 -3.72
CA TYR A 76 3.21 -3.34 -4.19
C TYR A 76 4.54 -2.82 -4.73
N GLU A 77 5.62 -3.06 -4.00
CA GLU A 77 6.98 -2.65 -4.37
C GLU A 77 7.45 -3.25 -5.69
N LEU A 78 6.93 -4.43 -6.05
CA LEU A 78 7.27 -5.13 -7.28
C LEU A 78 6.41 -4.71 -8.48
N ILE A 79 5.23 -4.10 -8.28
CA ILE A 79 4.33 -3.71 -9.39
C ILE A 79 5.04 -2.78 -10.40
N PRO A 80 5.76 -1.72 -10.00
CA PRO A 80 6.45 -0.84 -10.93
C PRO A 80 7.53 -1.54 -11.78
N LEU A 81 8.17 -2.58 -11.25
CA LEU A 81 9.17 -3.35 -12.00
C LEU A 81 8.55 -4.01 -13.25
N PHE A 82 7.30 -4.47 -13.15
CA PHE A 82 6.57 -5.01 -14.30
C PHE A 82 6.20 -3.94 -15.34
N MET A 83 6.22 -2.66 -14.94
CA MET A 83 6.00 -1.51 -15.82
C MET A 83 7.32 -0.93 -16.36
N GLY A 84 8.46 -1.59 -16.13
CA GLY A 84 9.79 -1.14 -16.57
C GLY A 84 10.35 0.02 -15.74
N SER A 85 9.79 0.28 -14.56
CA SER A 85 10.20 1.35 -13.64
C SER A 85 10.97 0.78 -12.44
N GLU A 86 11.63 1.64 -11.67
CA GLU A 86 12.30 1.24 -10.42
C GLU A 86 11.30 0.84 -9.32
N PRO A 87 11.71 0.02 -8.33
CA PRO A 87 10.88 -0.30 -7.16
C PRO A 87 10.33 0.95 -6.48
N SER A 88 9.07 0.90 -6.03
CA SER A 88 8.41 2.06 -5.41
C SER A 88 9.23 2.65 -4.27
N LEU A 89 9.80 1.84 -3.37
CA LEU A 89 10.61 2.28 -2.23
C LEU A 89 11.81 3.16 -2.60
N LEU A 90 12.39 3.00 -3.79
CA LEU A 90 13.49 3.85 -4.25
C LEU A 90 13.02 5.25 -4.61
N GLY A 91 11.75 5.42 -4.96
CA GLY A 91 11.11 6.72 -5.19
C GLY A 91 11.13 7.65 -3.97
N ILE A 92 11.40 7.14 -2.76
CA ILE A 92 11.60 7.98 -1.56
C ILE A 92 12.85 8.86 -1.70
N PHE A 93 13.88 8.36 -2.37
CA PHE A 93 15.17 9.03 -2.52
C PHE A 93 15.26 9.89 -3.78
N ASP A 94 14.20 9.91 -4.59
CA ASP A 94 14.15 10.71 -5.81
C ASP A 94 14.24 12.20 -5.45
N SER A 95 15.36 12.82 -5.78
CA SER A 95 15.70 14.19 -5.39
C SER A 95 15.21 15.25 -6.38
N GLU A 96 14.66 14.83 -7.52
CA GLU A 96 14.18 15.74 -8.55
C GLU A 96 12.88 16.47 -8.13
N PRO A 97 12.59 17.66 -8.70
CA PRO A 97 11.33 18.37 -8.44
C PRO A 97 10.08 17.55 -8.81
N SER A 98 10.17 16.70 -9.84
CA SER A 98 9.16 15.71 -10.25
C SER A 98 9.08 14.50 -9.30
N GLY A 99 10.05 14.35 -8.39
CA GLY A 99 10.14 13.25 -7.43
C GLY A 99 9.09 13.32 -6.32
N GLU A 100 8.35 14.42 -6.16
CA GLU A 100 7.30 14.54 -5.14
C GLU A 100 6.24 13.43 -5.29
N THR A 101 5.79 13.18 -6.53
CA THR A 101 4.83 12.13 -6.86
C THR A 101 5.39 10.74 -6.55
N ASN A 102 6.65 10.49 -6.94
CA ASN A 102 7.32 9.22 -6.67
C ASN A 102 7.39 8.97 -5.17
N ARG A 103 7.85 9.95 -4.38
CA ARG A 103 7.90 9.85 -2.91
C ARG A 103 6.53 9.56 -2.30
N ALA A 104 5.47 10.23 -2.78
CA ALA A 104 4.11 10.00 -2.29
C ALA A 104 3.64 8.57 -2.62
N PHE A 105 3.91 8.09 -3.83
CA PHE A 105 3.55 6.74 -4.29
C PHE A 105 4.26 5.65 -3.50
N SER A 106 5.44 5.94 -2.93
CA SER A 106 6.19 5.03 -2.05
C SER A 106 5.74 5.13 -0.60
N LEU A 107 5.75 6.34 -0.03
CA LEU A 107 5.60 6.57 1.41
C LEU A 107 4.18 6.28 1.89
N ILE A 108 3.17 6.65 1.10
CA ILE A 108 1.78 6.57 1.56
C ILE A 108 1.31 5.12 1.75
N PRO A 109 1.50 4.21 0.79
CA PRO A 109 1.21 2.79 0.97
C PRO A 109 2.06 2.15 2.07
N PHE A 110 3.33 2.58 2.21
CA PHE A 110 4.22 2.09 3.25
C PHE A 110 3.73 2.46 4.65
N VAL A 111 3.41 3.74 4.89
CA VAL A 111 2.87 4.22 6.18
C VAL A 111 1.53 3.56 6.49
N SER A 112 0.64 3.47 5.49
CA SER A 112 -0.64 2.72 5.61
C SER A 112 -0.41 1.26 5.98
N GLY A 113 0.64 0.65 5.41
CA GLY A 113 1.09 -0.71 5.72
C GLY A 113 1.48 -0.87 7.19
N ILE A 114 2.33 0.02 7.69
CA ILE A 114 2.77 0.03 9.10
C ILE A 114 1.56 0.16 10.04
N ILE A 115 0.65 1.09 9.76
CA ILE A 115 -0.56 1.27 10.58
C ILE A 115 -1.44 0.02 10.55
N THR A 116 -1.62 -0.60 9.38
CA THR A 116 -2.39 -1.83 9.23
C THR A 116 -1.77 -2.99 10.02
N LEU A 117 -0.44 -3.15 9.96
CA LEU A 117 0.30 -4.15 10.73
C LEU A 117 0.15 -3.93 12.25
N ARG A 118 0.23 -2.67 12.71
CA ARG A 118 0.01 -2.32 14.12
C ARG A 118 -1.40 -2.68 14.58
N ILE A 119 -2.42 -2.41 13.77
CA ILE A 119 -3.82 -2.75 14.09
C ILE A 119 -4.00 -4.27 14.20
N ILE A 120 -3.37 -5.05 13.31
CA ILE A 120 -3.38 -6.51 13.40
C ILE A 120 -2.76 -6.95 14.73
N GLY A 121 -1.57 -6.44 15.07
CA GLY A 121 -0.89 -6.78 16.32
C GLY A 121 -1.72 -6.48 17.56
N ILE A 122 -2.30 -5.28 17.67
CA ILE A 122 -3.13 -4.88 18.80
C ILE A 122 -4.37 -5.78 18.93
N ARG A 123 -5.05 -6.07 17.82
CA ARG A 123 -6.29 -6.84 17.84
C ARG A 123 -6.07 -8.29 18.25
N GLU A 124 -5.00 -8.91 17.78
CA GLU A 124 -4.73 -10.32 18.09
C GLU A 124 -4.15 -10.49 19.50
N ASN A 125 -3.42 -9.50 20.04
CA ASN A 125 -3.05 -9.48 21.46
C ASN A 125 -4.29 -9.49 22.36
N LYS A 126 -5.30 -8.65 22.07
CA LYS A 126 -6.58 -8.61 22.81
C LYS A 126 -7.42 -9.88 22.71
N ARG A 127 -7.11 -10.79 21.77
CA ARG A 127 -7.80 -12.09 21.64
C ARG A 127 -7.11 -13.21 22.40
N SER A 128 -5.88 -12.97 22.85
CA SER A 128 -5.04 -13.94 23.56
C SER A 128 -5.10 -13.74 25.08
N GLU A 129 -5.70 -12.64 25.54
CA GLU A 129 -6.09 -12.34 26.92
C GLU A 129 -7.52 -12.81 27.19
#